data_AF-A0A661JBK5-F1
#
_entry.id   AF-A0A661JBK5-F1
#
_cell.length_a   1.000
_cell.length_b   1.000
_cell.length_c   1.000
_cell.angle_alpha   90.00
_cell.angle_beta   90.00
_cell.angle_gamma   90.00
#
_symmetry.space_group_name_H-M   'P 1'
#
loop_
_entity.id
_entity.type
_entity.pdbx_description
1 polymer ?
#
loop_
_entity_poly.entity_id
_entity_poly.type
_entity_poly.pdbx_seq_one_letter_code
_entity_poly.pdbx_strand_id
1 'polypeptide(L)'
;YTTWKTNYRIKRPGLYVFYMEPQPYWEPAEDSYIVHYTKTVVAAYGEDEGWSEPIGLKTEIVPLSRPFGLYAGNVFQGVVMVNDKPVPHAEVEVEYFNLGGSYSAPTDYMVTQTIKADSSGVFTYAVPKAGWWGFAALSTDNRQMEGKDVEIGAVLWVNFYEMK
;
A
#
# COMPACT_ATOMS: atom_id res chain seq x y z
N TYR A 1 -19.77 3.51 -6.24
CA TYR A 1 -18.40 3.86 -5.84
C TYR A 1 -17.98 5.15 -6.51
N THR A 2 -17.55 6.14 -5.74
CA THR A 2 -16.96 7.38 -6.29
C THR A 2 -15.48 7.12 -6.51
N THR A 3 -15.04 7.09 -7.77
CA THR A 3 -13.63 6.89 -8.11
C THR A 3 -12.98 8.23 -8.40
N TRP A 4 -11.84 8.50 -7.77
CA TRP A 4 -11.00 9.66 -8.09
C TRP A 4 -10.06 9.31 -9.24
N LYS A 5 -9.94 10.22 -10.21
CA LYS A 5 -9.02 10.07 -11.35
C LYS A 5 -8.23 11.35 -11.54
N THR A 6 -6.93 11.21 -11.75
CA THR A 6 -6.04 12.31 -12.14
C THR A 6 -5.24 11.90 -13.37
N ASN A 7 -4.80 12.89 -14.16
CA ASN A 7 -3.81 12.70 -15.22
C ASN A 7 -2.67 13.66 -14.96
N TYR A 8 -1.45 13.13 -14.86
CA TYR A 8 -0.25 13.95 -14.62
C TYR A 8 0.76 13.73 -15.74
N ARG A 9 1.20 14.83 -16.37
CA ARG A 9 2.29 14.79 -17.35
C ARG A 9 3.60 15.04 -16.63
N ILE A 10 4.44 14.01 -16.58
CA ILE A 10 5.82 14.10 -16.09
C ILE A 10 6.60 15.08 -16.99
N LYS A 11 7.24 16.08 -16.38
CA LYS A 11 7.94 17.16 -17.11
C LYS A 11 9.46 17.09 -17.00
N ARG A 12 9.98 16.35 -16.02
CA ARG A 12 11.42 16.22 -15.75
C ARG A 12 11.74 14.83 -15.22
N PRO A 13 13.00 14.36 -15.34
CA PRO A 13 13.50 13.22 -14.57
C PRO A 13 13.26 13.41 -13.08
N GLY A 14 12.95 12.32 -12.39
CA GLY A 14 12.67 12.35 -10.97
C GLY A 14 11.86 11.16 -10.50
N LEU A 15 11.84 10.99 -9.18
CA LEU A 15 10.91 10.11 -8.50
C LEU A 15 9.61 10.87 -8.19
N TYR A 16 8.48 10.28 -8.55
CA TYR A 16 7.15 10.84 -8.31
C TYR A 16 6.38 9.92 -7.38
N VAL A 17 6.01 10.44 -6.21
CA VAL A 17 5.10 9.75 -5.29
C VAL A 17 3.73 10.37 -5.42
N PHE A 18 2.76 9.57 -5.89
CA PHE A 18 1.36 9.96 -5.93
C PHE A 18 0.67 9.38 -4.70
N TYR A 19 0.01 10.22 -3.92
CA TYR A 19 -0.68 9.79 -2.72
C TYR A 19 -2.05 10.46 -2.57
N MET A 20 -2.91 9.86 -1.75
CA MET A 20 -4.23 10.35 -1.39
C MET A 20 -4.47 10.15 0.10
N GLU A 21 -4.84 11.23 0.78
CA GLU A 21 -5.49 11.19 2.10
C GLU A 21 -6.98 11.49 1.87
N PRO A 22 -7.87 10.47 1.95
CA PRO A 22 -9.29 10.68 1.79
C PRO A 22 -9.89 11.37 3.03
N GLN A 23 -11.08 11.95 2.87
CA GLN A 23 -11.89 12.29 4.05
C GLN A 23 -12.27 11.00 4.79
N PRO A 24 -12.30 11.01 6.13
CA PRO A 24 -12.74 9.85 6.90
C PRO A 24 -14.17 9.44 6.51
N TYR A 25 -14.41 8.15 6.38
CA TYR A 25 -15.75 7.61 6.15
C TYR A 25 -16.13 6.62 7.25
N TRP A 26 -17.42 6.55 7.56
CA TRP A 26 -17.96 5.61 8.53
C TRP A 26 -18.07 4.21 7.90
N GLU A 27 -17.49 3.19 8.53
CA GLU A 27 -17.64 1.78 8.15
C GLU A 27 -18.49 1.04 9.21
N PRO A 28 -19.79 0.82 8.95
CA PRO A 28 -20.67 0.19 9.92
C PRO A 28 -20.25 -1.21 10.36
N ALA A 29 -19.55 -1.96 9.49
CA ALA A 29 -19.10 -3.31 9.83
C ALA A 29 -17.99 -3.32 10.90
N GLU A 30 -17.22 -2.23 10.98
CA GLU A 30 -16.07 -2.09 11.88
C GLU A 30 -16.35 -1.15 13.07
N ASP A 31 -17.51 -0.49 13.09
CA ASP A 31 -17.89 0.50 14.11
C ASP A 31 -16.85 1.62 14.30
N SER A 32 -16.16 1.97 13.21
CA SER A 32 -15.04 2.92 13.18
C SER A 32 -15.14 3.87 11.97
N TYR A 33 -14.39 4.98 12.03
CA TYR A 33 -14.11 5.80 10.85
C TYR A 33 -12.80 5.33 10.21
N ILE A 34 -12.78 5.21 8.89
CA ILE A 34 -11.60 4.72 8.16
C ILE A 34 -10.94 5.85 7.36
N VAL A 35 -9.60 5.89 7.40
CA VAL A 35 -8.76 6.73 6.53
C VAL A 35 -7.62 5.91 5.94
N HIS A 36 -7.73 5.56 4.66
CA HIS A 36 -6.68 4.83 3.94
C HIS A 36 -5.74 5.77 3.19
N TYR A 37 -4.56 5.99 3.76
CA TYR A 37 -3.45 6.72 3.17
C TYR A 37 -2.84 5.88 2.05
N THR A 38 -3.25 6.17 0.83
CA THR A 38 -2.86 5.37 -0.33
C THR A 38 -1.75 6.06 -1.10
N LYS A 39 -0.67 5.35 -1.44
CA LYS A 39 0.39 5.85 -2.31
C LYS A 39 0.85 4.86 -3.38
N THR A 40 1.47 5.39 -4.42
CA THR A 40 2.27 4.64 -5.40
C THR A 40 3.46 5.48 -5.84
N VAL A 41 4.52 4.81 -6.29
CA VAL A 41 5.81 5.44 -6.62
C VAL A 41 6.15 5.15 -8.07
N VAL A 42 6.48 6.20 -8.81
CA VAL A 42 6.82 6.14 -10.24
C VAL A 42 8.19 6.77 -10.45
N ALA A 43 9.15 5.98 -10.90
CA ALA A 43 10.42 6.48 -11.40
C ALA A 43 10.27 6.99 -12.83
N ALA A 44 10.77 8.19 -13.10
CA ALA A 44 10.73 8.79 -14.42
C ALA A 44 12.12 9.04 -14.97
N TYR A 45 12.33 8.66 -16.24
CA TYR A 45 13.58 8.90 -16.97
C TYR A 45 14.83 8.30 -16.30
N GLY A 46 14.67 7.16 -15.62
CA GLY A 46 15.78 6.38 -15.06
C GLY A 46 16.26 6.84 -13.67
N GLU A 47 15.55 7.76 -13.04
CA GLU A 47 15.91 8.23 -11.70
C GLU A 47 15.39 7.32 -10.58
N ASP A 48 16.21 7.08 -9.55
CA ASP A 48 15.99 6.12 -8.48
C ASP A 48 16.48 6.55 -7.09
N GLU A 49 16.63 7.84 -6.81
CA GLU A 49 16.87 8.33 -5.45
C GLU A 49 15.54 8.57 -4.68
N GLY A 50 15.57 8.34 -3.36
CA GLY A 50 14.48 8.72 -2.44
C GLY A 50 13.28 7.76 -2.34
N TRP A 51 13.25 6.64 -3.07
CA TRP A 51 12.12 5.70 -3.03
C TRP A 51 12.02 4.91 -1.72
N SER A 52 13.12 4.81 -0.98
CA SER A 52 13.23 4.16 0.32
C SER A 52 12.96 5.10 1.49
N GLU A 53 12.56 6.34 1.23
CA GLU A 53 12.31 7.34 2.28
C GLU A 53 10.81 7.51 2.54
N PRO A 54 10.40 7.75 3.80
CA PRO A 54 9.04 8.17 4.10
C PRO A 54 8.76 9.55 3.49
N ILE A 55 7.50 9.81 3.15
CA ILE A 55 7.06 11.12 2.63
C ILE A 55 6.36 11.97 3.70
N GLY A 56 6.25 11.46 4.93
CA GLY A 56 5.68 12.15 6.08
C GLY A 56 4.17 11.97 6.22
N LEU A 57 3.62 10.85 5.71
CA LEU A 57 2.23 10.51 5.97
C LEU A 57 2.06 10.02 7.40
N LYS A 58 0.85 10.16 7.94
CA LYS A 58 0.52 9.68 9.28
C LYS A 58 0.76 8.17 9.44
N THR A 59 0.43 7.41 8.38
CA THR A 59 0.77 6.00 8.24
C THR A 59 1.21 5.76 6.79
N GLU A 60 2.29 5.00 6.60
CA GLU A 60 2.77 4.63 5.26
C GLU A 60 3.59 3.35 5.27
N ILE A 61 3.65 2.67 4.12
CA ILE A 61 4.59 1.57 3.88
C ILE A 61 5.80 2.13 3.14
N VAL A 62 6.99 1.92 3.69
CA VAL A 62 8.27 2.27 3.04
C VAL A 62 8.85 1.01 2.38
N PRO A 63 9.00 0.97 1.05
CA PRO A 63 9.51 -0.22 0.38
C PRO A 63 11.01 -0.43 0.62
N LEU A 64 11.45 -1.68 0.73
CA LEU A 64 12.87 -2.06 0.87
C LEU A 64 13.54 -2.48 -0.45
N SER A 65 12.75 -2.54 -1.52
CA SER A 65 13.20 -2.74 -2.90
C SER A 65 12.53 -1.71 -3.80
N ARG A 66 13.19 -1.30 -4.89
CA ARG A 66 12.63 -0.32 -5.84
C ARG A 66 11.19 -0.70 -6.24
N PRO A 67 10.15 0.08 -5.87
CA PRO A 67 8.75 -0.28 -6.07
C PRO A 67 8.28 -0.19 -7.55
N PHE A 68 9.18 0.20 -8.45
CA PHE A 68 8.94 0.32 -9.89
C PHE A 68 9.85 -0.63 -10.71
N GLY A 69 10.58 -1.53 -10.05
CA GLY A 69 11.56 -2.41 -10.68
C GLY A 69 11.39 -3.88 -10.28
N LEU A 70 10.14 -4.36 -10.25
CA LEU A 70 9.81 -5.68 -9.70
C LEU A 70 9.23 -6.60 -10.77
N TYR A 71 9.68 -7.85 -10.79
CA TYR A 71 9.11 -8.92 -11.60
C TYR A 71 8.20 -9.81 -10.77
N ALA A 72 7.22 -10.43 -11.43
CA ALA A 72 6.49 -11.56 -10.84
C ALA A 72 7.49 -12.62 -10.34
N GLY A 73 7.22 -13.17 -9.15
CA GLY A 73 8.10 -14.09 -8.43
C GLY A 73 9.18 -13.41 -7.59
N ASN A 74 9.36 -12.08 -7.67
CA ASN A 74 10.23 -11.37 -6.74
C ASN A 74 9.63 -11.38 -5.33
N VAL A 75 10.53 -11.41 -4.34
CA VAL A 75 10.20 -11.12 -2.96
C VAL A 75 10.13 -9.60 -2.81
N PHE A 76 9.01 -9.11 -2.33
CA PHE A 76 8.81 -7.72 -1.96
C PHE A 76 8.78 -7.59 -0.44
N GLN A 77 9.45 -6.55 0.04
CA GLN A 77 9.46 -6.22 1.46
C GLN A 77 9.16 -4.73 1.63
N GLY A 78 8.48 -4.41 2.73
CA GLY A 78 8.23 -3.03 3.15
C GLY A 78 8.19 -2.93 4.66
N VAL A 79 8.46 -1.73 5.16
CA VAL A 79 8.34 -1.38 6.58
C VAL A 79 7.01 -0.65 6.78
N VAL A 80 6.18 -1.15 7.68
CA VAL A 80 4.95 -0.45 8.09
C VAL A 80 5.32 0.65 9.07
N MET A 81 4.91 1.88 8.78
CA MET A 81 5.24 3.06 9.59
C MET A 81 3.96 3.75 10.07
N VAL A 82 3.91 4.15 11.34
CA VAL A 82 2.89 5.04 11.90
C VAL A 82 3.58 6.14 12.68
N ASN A 83 3.27 7.40 12.38
CA ASN A 83 3.90 8.59 12.96
C ASN A 83 5.44 8.48 12.93
N ASP A 84 5.99 8.19 11.75
CA ASP A 84 7.43 8.02 11.48
C ASP A 84 8.13 6.92 12.30
N LYS A 85 7.38 5.97 12.87
CA LYS A 85 7.93 4.84 13.62
C LYS A 85 7.50 3.51 13.02
N PRO A 86 8.42 2.53 12.90
CA PRO A 86 8.05 1.19 12.48
C PRO A 86 7.00 0.59 13.42
N VAL A 87 6.07 -0.19 12.85
CA VAL A 87 5.01 -0.89 13.60
C VAL A 87 5.38 -2.36 13.69
N PRO A 88 5.91 -2.84 14.83
CA PRO A 88 6.21 -4.25 15.01
C PRO A 88 4.95 -5.08 14.85
N HIS A 89 5.07 -6.25 14.23
CA HIS A 89 3.99 -7.23 14.21
C HIS A 89 2.70 -6.74 13.54
N ALA A 90 2.77 -5.68 12.75
CA ALA A 90 1.66 -5.18 11.95
C ALA A 90 1.09 -6.29 11.07
N GLU A 91 -0.23 -6.35 11.01
CA GLU A 91 -0.92 -7.16 10.02
C GLU A 91 -0.95 -6.39 8.70
N VAL A 92 -0.69 -7.10 7.60
CA VAL A 92 -0.68 -6.54 6.24
C VAL A 92 -1.56 -7.39 5.36
N GLU A 93 -2.60 -6.78 4.81
CA GLU A 93 -3.45 -7.34 3.79
C GLU A 93 -2.82 -7.14 2.41
N VAL A 94 -2.93 -8.15 1.55
CA VAL A 94 -2.32 -8.19 0.24
C VAL A 94 -3.35 -8.64 -0.78
N GLU A 95 -3.59 -7.78 -1.79
CA GLU A 95 -4.61 -8.00 -2.80
C GLU A 95 -4.09 -7.76 -4.21
N TYR A 96 -4.56 -8.59 -5.16
CA TYR A 96 -4.31 -8.40 -6.58
C TYR A 96 -5.41 -7.54 -7.20
N PHE A 97 -5.04 -6.50 -7.94
CA PHE A 97 -6.02 -5.72 -8.71
C PHE A 97 -6.48 -6.52 -9.93
N ASN A 98 -7.53 -7.32 -9.73
CA ASN A 98 -8.13 -8.18 -10.72
C ASN A 98 -9.03 -7.39 -11.70
N LEU A 99 -8.41 -6.49 -12.47
CA LEU A 99 -9.12 -5.67 -13.44
C LEU A 99 -9.85 -6.55 -14.46
N GLY A 100 -11.17 -6.36 -14.56
CA GLY A 100 -12.02 -7.13 -15.47
C GLY A 100 -12.38 -8.54 -14.98
N GLY A 101 -12.00 -8.92 -13.75
CA GLY A 101 -12.45 -10.18 -13.14
C GLY A 101 -11.90 -11.45 -13.80
N SER A 102 -10.74 -11.34 -14.47
CA SER A 102 -10.14 -12.45 -15.23
C SER A 102 -9.59 -13.59 -14.36
N TYR A 103 -9.41 -13.35 -13.06
CA TYR A 103 -8.96 -14.34 -12.09
C TYR A 103 -10.10 -14.72 -11.13
N SER A 104 -10.21 -16.00 -10.79
CA SER A 104 -11.10 -16.51 -9.75
C SER A 104 -10.24 -17.11 -8.65
N ALA A 105 -10.34 -16.57 -7.44
CA ALA A 105 -9.64 -17.11 -6.29
C ALA A 105 -10.26 -18.47 -5.90
N PRO A 106 -9.43 -19.48 -5.55
CA PRO A 106 -9.95 -20.76 -5.04
C PRO A 106 -10.77 -20.64 -3.76
N THR A 107 -10.46 -19.65 -2.90
CA THR A 107 -11.13 -19.36 -1.63
C THR A 107 -11.07 -17.86 -1.34
N ASP A 108 -11.95 -17.35 -0.47
CA ASP A 108 -11.93 -15.94 -0.05
C ASP A 108 -10.61 -15.52 0.61
N TYR A 109 -9.93 -16.44 1.31
CA TYR A 109 -8.58 -16.23 1.87
C TYR A 109 -7.49 -15.92 0.82
N MET A 110 -7.78 -16.12 -0.47
CA MET A 110 -6.88 -15.81 -1.57
C MET A 110 -7.32 -14.55 -2.34
N VAL A 111 -8.46 -13.95 -1.97
CA VAL A 111 -8.87 -12.63 -2.42
C VAL A 111 -8.08 -11.59 -1.63
N THR A 112 -8.24 -11.64 -0.30
CA THR A 112 -7.47 -10.84 0.67
C THR A 112 -6.57 -11.77 1.45
N GLN A 113 -5.27 -11.70 1.16
CA GLN A 113 -4.27 -12.50 1.87
C GLN A 113 -3.69 -11.68 3.02
N THR A 114 -3.33 -12.34 4.11
CA THR A 114 -2.82 -11.66 5.30
C THR A 114 -1.43 -12.17 5.65
N ILE A 115 -0.51 -11.25 5.91
CA ILE A 115 0.84 -11.53 6.43
C ILE A 115 1.10 -10.67 7.67
N LYS A 116 2.11 -11.05 8.45
CA LYS A 116 2.50 -10.33 9.65
C LYS A 116 3.93 -9.82 9.52
N ALA A 117 4.14 -8.57 9.89
CA ALA A 117 5.45 -7.96 9.97
C ALA A 117 6.29 -8.53 11.14
N ASP A 118 7.60 -8.40 11.04
CA ASP A 118 8.52 -8.78 12.11
C ASP A 118 8.59 -7.71 13.23
N SER A 119 9.51 -7.90 14.17
CA SER A 119 9.72 -6.97 15.29
C SER A 119 10.22 -5.57 14.88
N SER A 120 10.75 -5.43 13.67
CA SER A 120 11.19 -4.15 13.08
C SER A 120 10.12 -3.55 12.16
N GLY A 121 8.93 -4.15 12.08
CA GLY A 121 7.84 -3.72 11.21
C GLY A 121 8.03 -4.09 9.74
N VAL A 122 8.98 -4.97 9.42
CA VAL A 122 9.22 -5.45 8.05
C VAL A 122 8.26 -6.59 7.73
N PHE A 123 7.47 -6.47 6.67
CA PHE A 123 6.74 -7.58 6.09
C PHE A 123 7.46 -8.12 4.85
N THR A 124 7.14 -9.36 4.47
CA THR A 124 7.73 -10.04 3.31
C THR A 124 6.66 -10.80 2.56
N TYR A 125 6.60 -10.63 1.23
CA TYR A 125 5.64 -11.33 0.38
C TYR A 125 6.25 -11.64 -1.00
N ALA A 126 6.02 -12.85 -1.49
CA ALA A 126 6.42 -13.24 -2.85
C ALA A 126 5.22 -13.14 -3.78
N VAL A 127 5.26 -12.21 -4.73
CA VAL A 127 4.13 -11.97 -5.63
C VAL A 127 4.07 -13.01 -6.73
N PRO A 128 2.98 -13.81 -6.85
CA PRO A 128 2.94 -14.93 -7.80
C PRO A 128 2.66 -14.52 -9.25
N LYS A 129 2.15 -13.30 -9.49
CA LYS A 129 1.65 -12.87 -10.80
C LYS A 129 1.98 -11.42 -11.09
N ALA A 130 2.32 -11.11 -12.34
CA ALA A 130 2.47 -9.74 -12.80
C ALA A 130 1.15 -8.96 -12.72
N GLY A 131 1.26 -7.65 -12.53
CA GLY A 131 0.15 -6.72 -12.40
C GLY A 131 0.24 -5.88 -11.13
N TRP A 132 -0.85 -5.17 -10.83
CA TRP A 132 -0.92 -4.29 -9.66
C TRP A 132 -1.32 -5.07 -8.41
N TRP A 133 -0.56 -4.85 -7.35
CA TRP A 133 -0.81 -5.41 -6.03
C TRP A 133 -0.88 -4.29 -4.99
N GLY A 134 -1.89 -4.37 -4.14
CA GLY A 134 -2.09 -3.49 -2.99
C GLY A 134 -1.59 -4.18 -1.73
N PHE A 135 -0.84 -3.44 -0.92
CA PHE A 135 -0.41 -3.83 0.42
C PHE A 135 -1.02 -2.83 1.39
N ALA A 136 -1.87 -3.28 2.32
CA ALA A 136 -2.58 -2.44 3.27
C ALA A 136 -2.25 -2.87 4.70
N ALA A 137 -1.69 -1.98 5.51
CA ALA A 137 -1.45 -2.22 6.93
C ALA A 137 -2.34 -1.29 7.75
N LEU A 138 -3.28 -1.88 8.49
CA LEU A 138 -4.28 -1.17 9.28
C LEU A 138 -3.75 -0.90 10.69
N SER A 139 -4.14 0.24 11.27
CA SER A 139 -3.74 0.65 12.62
C SER A 139 -4.78 1.57 13.22
N THR A 140 -4.95 1.52 14.53
CA THR A 140 -5.85 2.45 15.23
C THR A 140 -5.16 3.79 15.48
N ASP A 141 -5.82 4.86 15.10
CA ASP A 141 -5.41 6.23 15.38
C ASP A 141 -5.64 6.59 16.86
N ASN A 142 -4.87 7.55 17.38
CA ASN A 142 -5.09 8.09 18.73
C ASN A 142 -6.28 9.04 18.82
N ARG A 143 -6.80 9.50 17.68
CA ARG A 143 -7.95 10.42 17.62
C ARG A 143 -9.25 9.63 17.54
N GLN A 144 -10.32 10.25 18.02
CA GLN A 144 -11.68 9.77 17.83
C GLN A 144 -12.50 10.78 17.01
N MET A 145 -13.51 10.28 16.32
CA MET A 145 -14.48 11.07 15.58
C MET A 145 -15.88 10.67 16.05
N GLU A 146 -16.67 11.65 16.48
CA GLU A 146 -18.03 11.41 16.99
C GLU A 146 -18.10 10.34 18.11
N GLY A 147 -17.03 10.22 18.90
CA GLY A 147 -16.91 9.22 19.98
C GLY A 147 -16.58 7.80 19.51
N LYS A 148 -16.22 7.64 18.23
CA LYS A 148 -15.79 6.39 17.60
C LYS A 148 -14.30 6.43 17.25
N ASP A 149 -13.69 5.26 17.24
CA ASP A 149 -12.28 5.12 16.87
C ASP A 149 -12.08 5.44 15.38
N VAL A 150 -10.86 5.85 15.05
CA VAL A 150 -10.44 6.05 13.67
C VAL A 150 -9.41 4.99 13.32
N GLU A 151 -9.68 4.18 12.30
CA GLU A 151 -8.69 3.34 11.66
C GLU A 151 -7.92 4.12 10.59
N ILE A 152 -6.61 3.97 10.59
CA ILE A 152 -5.72 4.49 9.56
C ILE A 152 -5.04 3.32 8.83
N GLY A 153 -5.13 3.31 7.52
CA GLY A 153 -4.49 2.29 6.68
C GLY A 153 -3.32 2.85 5.90
N ALA A 154 -2.13 2.28 6.06
CA ALA A 154 -1.02 2.51 5.14
C ALA A 154 -1.21 1.62 3.91
N VAL A 155 -1.55 2.22 2.76
CA VAL A 155 -1.79 1.47 1.53
C VAL A 155 -0.74 1.82 0.48
N LEU A 156 0.01 0.82 0.00
CA LEU A 156 0.99 0.95 -1.07
C LEU A 156 0.58 0.10 -2.27
N TRP A 157 0.49 0.72 -3.44
CA TRP A 157 0.29 0.05 -4.72
C TRP A 157 1.59 -0.08 -5.49
N VAL A 158 1.89 -1.31 -5.91
CA VAL A 158 3.12 -1.68 -6.61
C VAL A 158 2.76 -2.48 -7.86
N ASN A 159 3.46 -2.24 -8.97
CA ASN A 159 3.28 -3.01 -10.20
C ASN A 159 4.43 -3.99 -10.40
N PHE A 160 4.10 -5.26 -10.60
CA PHE A 160 5.04 -6.33 -10.92
C PHE A 160 4.94 -6.65 -12.41
N TYR A 161 6.07 -6.84 -13.07
CA TYR A 161 6.15 -7.09 -14.51
C TYR A 161 6.46 -8.55 -14.82
N GLU A 162 6.09 -9.01 -16.02
CA GLU A 162 6.57 -10.30 -16.53
C GLU A 162 8.06 -10.20 -16.91
N MET A 163 8.81 -11.25 -16.62
CA MET A 163 10.15 -11.42 -17.20
C MET A 163 9.99 -11.82 -18.67
N LYS A 164 10.77 -11.20 -19.56
CA LYS A 164 10.73 -11.47 -21.01
C LYS A 164 12.05 -12.03 -21.49
#